data_AF-A0A7Z7I9B3-F1
#
_entry.id   AF-A0A7Z7I9B3-F1
#
_cell.length_a   1.000
_cell.length_b   1.000
_cell.length_c   1.000
_cell.angle_alpha   90.00
_cell.angle_beta   90.00
_cell.angle_gamma   90.00
#
_symmetry.space_group_name_H-M   'P 1'
#
loop_
_entity.id
_entity.type
_entity.pdbx_description
1 polymer ?
#
loop_
_entity_poly.entity_id
_entity_poly.type
_entity_poly.pdbx_seq_one_letter_code
_entity_poly.pdbx_strand_id
1 'polypeptide(L)'
;MSGRTVSCGVVILNEQGDVLLCHATETSHWDVPKGHADPDERPIDAALRELVEETGIVLPPERLKDLGRFLYRRDKDLHLFAVRVTEEEVRLDECVCESYFPRRGDGTMIPEMDAYRWVSPADIDAFASRSLARLFQATLSLAELHETLV
;
A
#
# COMPACT_ATOMS: atom_id res chain seq x y z
N MET A 1 -24.99 -9.41 10.50
CA MET A 1 -24.10 -9.82 9.39
C MET A 1 -22.86 -8.95 9.46
N SER A 2 -21.71 -9.48 9.87
CA SER A 2 -20.47 -8.70 9.81
C SER A 2 -20.04 -8.68 8.36
N GLY A 3 -20.28 -7.55 7.67
CA GLY A 3 -19.88 -7.35 6.30
C GLY A 3 -18.36 -7.30 6.18
N ARG A 4 -17.83 -7.67 5.00
CA ARG A 4 -16.40 -7.54 4.71
C ARG A 4 -16.04 -6.06 4.74
N THR A 5 -14.98 -5.71 5.47
CA THR A 5 -14.43 -4.35 5.44
C THR A 5 -13.67 -4.12 4.13
N VAL A 6 -13.57 -2.87 3.68
CA VAL A 6 -12.78 -2.50 2.51
C VAL A 6 -11.63 -1.63 2.99
N SER A 7 -10.42 -2.02 2.62
CA SER A 7 -9.28 -1.12 2.64
C SER A 7 -9.00 -0.61 1.24
N CYS A 8 -8.51 0.62 1.13
CA CYS A 8 -8.15 1.28 -0.11
C CYS A 8 -6.65 1.57 -0.08
N GLY A 9 -5.93 1.24 -1.16
CA GLY A 9 -4.48 1.37 -1.18
C GLY A 9 -3.89 1.60 -2.56
N VAL A 10 -2.59 1.92 -2.59
CA VAL A 10 -1.88 2.29 -3.82
C VAL A 10 -0.69 1.36 -4.04
N VAL A 11 -0.67 0.68 -5.19
CA VAL A 11 0.50 -0.04 -5.72
C VAL A 11 1.36 0.95 -6.48
N ILE A 12 2.47 1.38 -5.89
CA ILE A 12 3.42 2.29 -6.53
C ILE A 12 4.56 1.44 -7.11
N LEU A 13 4.79 1.58 -8.42
CA LEU A 13 5.91 0.95 -9.11
C LEU A 13 6.92 2.01 -9.54
N ASN A 14 8.21 1.76 -9.34
CA ASN A 14 9.25 2.59 -9.96
C ASN A 14 9.47 2.21 -11.44
N GLU A 15 10.38 2.89 -12.13
CA GLU A 15 10.72 2.62 -13.54
C GLU A 15 11.31 1.23 -13.79
N GLN A 16 11.85 0.59 -12.74
CA GLN A 16 12.39 -0.77 -12.79
C GLN A 16 11.30 -1.84 -12.57
N GLY A 17 10.07 -1.43 -12.23
CA GLY A 17 8.98 -2.33 -11.90
C GLY A 17 9.02 -2.88 -10.47
N ASP A 18 9.87 -2.32 -9.60
CA ASP A 18 9.88 -2.64 -8.18
C ASP A 18 8.71 -1.93 -7.49
N VAL A 19 8.08 -2.61 -6.53
CA VAL A 19 6.95 -2.05 -5.78
C VAL A 19 7.40 -1.41 -4.48
N LEU A 20 6.83 -0.26 -4.13
CA LEU A 20 7.01 0.34 -2.82
C LEU A 20 6.25 -0.48 -1.78
N LEU A 21 6.96 -0.99 -0.77
CA LEU A 21 6.35 -1.54 0.42
C LEU A 21 6.75 -0.74 1.67
N CYS A 22 5.81 -0.66 2.61
CA CYS A 22 5.97 -0.05 3.92
C CYS A 22 6.02 -1.15 4.99
N HIS A 23 6.98 -1.07 5.90
CA HIS A 23 7.11 -2.01 7.00
C HIS A 23 6.13 -1.65 8.12
N ALA A 24 5.25 -2.59 8.47
CA ALA A 24 4.33 -2.40 9.57
C ALA A 24 5.09 -2.52 10.91
N THR A 25 5.11 -1.44 11.68
CA THR A 25 5.88 -1.30 12.92
C THR A 25 5.61 -2.44 13.90
N GLU A 26 6.67 -2.94 14.54
CA GLU A 26 6.64 -4.11 15.44
C GLU A 26 6.18 -5.45 14.81
N THR A 27 6.10 -5.55 13.49
CA THR A 27 5.81 -6.81 12.81
C THR A 27 7.02 -7.28 11.98
N SER A 28 6.85 -8.37 11.23
CA SER A 28 7.80 -8.79 10.21
C SER A 28 7.22 -8.61 8.80
N HIS A 29 6.16 -7.81 8.67
CA HIS A 29 5.35 -7.74 7.45
C HIS A 29 5.53 -6.40 6.77
N TRP A 30 5.65 -6.48 5.46
CA TRP A 30 5.60 -5.33 4.58
C TRP A 30 4.27 -5.36 3.80
N ASP A 31 3.71 -4.20 3.54
CA ASP A 31 2.46 -4.06 2.78
C ASP A 31 2.50 -2.80 1.90
N VAL A 32 1.55 -2.69 0.96
CA VAL A 32 1.35 -1.43 0.23
C VAL A 32 0.70 -0.40 1.16
N PRO A 33 0.90 0.91 0.94
CA PRO A 33 0.18 1.92 1.69
C PRO A 33 -1.32 1.78 1.47
N LYS A 34 -2.06 1.64 2.57
CA LYS A 34 -3.51 1.39 2.56
C LYS A 34 -4.10 1.57 3.96
N GLY A 35 -5.37 1.94 4.00
CA GLY A 35 -6.17 1.85 5.22
C GLY A 35 -7.65 1.78 4.93
N HIS A 36 -8.48 2.04 5.94
CA HIS A 36 -9.92 1.84 5.82
C HIS A 36 -10.56 3.06 5.16
N ALA A 37 -11.52 2.82 4.27
CA ALA A 37 -12.38 3.90 3.80
C ALA A 37 -13.39 4.27 4.89
N ASP A 38 -13.54 5.56 5.14
CA ASP A 38 -14.59 6.08 6.00
C ASP A 38 -15.98 5.90 5.37
N PRO A 39 -17.06 5.94 6.17
CA PRO A 39 -18.42 5.95 5.64
C PRO A 39 -18.59 7.06 4.60
N ASP A 40 -19.08 6.71 3.42
CA ASP A 40 -19.31 7.60 2.28
C ASP A 40 -18.05 8.19 1.62
N GLU A 41 -16.85 7.80 2.06
CA GLU A 41 -15.59 8.18 1.42
C GLU A 41 -15.42 7.44 0.09
N ARG A 42 -15.00 8.15 -0.97
CA ARG A 42 -14.73 7.48 -2.26
C ARG A 42 -13.43 6.67 -2.13
N PRO A 43 -13.33 5.48 -2.74
CA PRO A 43 -12.15 4.63 -2.61
C PRO A 43 -10.82 5.32 -2.98
N ILE A 44 -10.83 6.20 -3.99
CA ILE A 44 -9.64 6.96 -4.41
C ILE A 44 -9.21 7.99 -3.35
N ASP A 45 -10.17 8.62 -2.68
CA ASP A 45 -9.88 9.62 -1.64
C ASP A 45 -9.25 8.93 -0.42
N ALA A 46 -9.82 7.79 -0.02
CA ALA A 46 -9.26 6.94 1.03
C ALA A 46 -7.83 6.49 0.70
N ALA A 47 -7.60 5.97 -0.51
CA ALA A 47 -6.27 5.51 -0.92
C ALA A 47 -5.22 6.63 -0.92
N LEU A 48 -5.58 7.85 -1.36
CA LEU A 48 -4.68 9.00 -1.37
C LEU A 48 -4.42 9.55 0.03
N ARG A 49 -5.44 9.62 0.89
CA ARG A 49 -5.27 10.01 2.30
C ARG A 49 -4.29 9.08 3.01
N GLU A 50 -4.52 7.77 2.89
CA GLU A 50 -3.68 6.75 3.52
C GLU A 50 -2.26 6.75 2.94
N LEU A 51 -2.10 7.02 1.64
CA LEU A 51 -0.78 7.21 1.03
C LEU A 51 -0.01 8.35 1.72
N VAL A 52 -0.66 9.50 1.92
CA VAL A 52 -0.05 10.64 2.61
C VAL A 52 0.22 10.32 4.09
N GLU A 53 -0.73 9.73 4.79
CA GLU A 53 -0.60 9.41 6.22
C GLU A 53 0.49 8.35 6.49
N GLU A 54 0.66 7.37 5.62
CA GLU A 54 1.62 6.28 5.83
C GLU A 54 3.00 6.55 5.24
N THR A 55 3.12 7.46 4.26
CA THR A 55 4.38 7.66 3.52
C THR A 55 4.76 9.12 3.28
N GLY A 56 3.86 10.09 3.45
CA GLY A 56 4.08 11.48 3.07
C GLY A 56 4.03 11.74 1.57
N ILE A 57 3.86 10.71 0.73
CA ILE A 57 3.82 10.84 -0.74
C ILE A 57 2.49 11.48 -1.16
N VAL A 58 2.58 12.56 -1.93
CA VAL A 58 1.42 13.26 -2.51
C VAL A 58 1.39 13.01 -4.02
N LEU A 59 0.31 12.39 -4.50
CA LEU A 59 0.08 12.17 -5.93
C LEU A 59 -1.31 12.68 -6.31
N PRO A 60 -1.48 13.25 -7.51
CA PRO A 60 -2.79 13.69 -7.96
C PRO A 60 -3.64 12.48 -8.43
N PRO A 61 -4.95 12.47 -8.18
CA PRO A 61 -5.83 11.31 -8.44
C PRO A 61 -5.82 10.85 -9.90
N GLU A 62 -5.65 11.76 -10.86
CA GLU A 62 -5.57 11.46 -12.29
C GLU A 62 -4.35 10.63 -12.70
N ARG A 63 -3.32 10.55 -11.85
CA ARG A 63 -2.16 9.66 -12.05
C ARG A 63 -2.49 8.20 -11.72
N LEU A 64 -3.51 7.97 -10.89
CA LEU A 64 -3.84 6.65 -10.36
C LEU A 64 -4.78 5.91 -11.31
N LYS A 65 -4.35 4.72 -11.73
CA LYS A 65 -5.17 3.75 -12.44
C LYS A 65 -5.96 2.91 -11.44
N ASP A 66 -7.29 2.93 -11.54
CA ASP A 66 -8.15 2.06 -10.75
C ASP A 66 -8.02 0.60 -11.20
N LEU A 67 -7.62 -0.29 -10.29
CA LEU A 67 -7.50 -1.73 -10.52
C LEU A 67 -8.74 -2.50 -10.04
N GLY A 68 -9.64 -1.82 -9.33
CA GLY A 68 -10.83 -2.40 -8.74
C GLY A 68 -10.58 -3.12 -7.41
N ARG A 69 -11.55 -3.95 -7.04
CA ARG A 69 -11.62 -4.61 -5.73
C ARG A 69 -11.19 -6.07 -5.81
N PHE A 70 -10.30 -6.44 -4.92
CA PHE A 70 -9.73 -7.79 -4.79
C PHE A 70 -10.11 -8.43 -3.45
N LEU A 71 -10.24 -9.75 -3.45
CA LEU A 71 -10.34 -10.52 -2.22
C LEU A 71 -8.96 -10.57 -1.56
N TYR A 72 -8.83 -10.05 -0.34
CA TYR A 72 -7.53 -9.92 0.33
C TYR A 72 -7.38 -10.87 1.53
N ARG A 73 -8.27 -10.74 2.51
CA ARG A 73 -8.37 -11.64 3.68
C ARG A 73 -9.79 -12.17 3.81
N ARG A 74 -10.04 -13.06 4.76
CA ARG A 74 -11.36 -13.68 4.93
C ARG A 74 -12.46 -12.66 5.21
N ASP A 75 -12.13 -11.56 5.86
CA ASP A 75 -13.01 -10.53 6.41
C ASP A 75 -12.77 -9.14 5.79
N LYS A 76 -11.82 -9.04 4.87
CA LYS A 76 -11.36 -7.78 4.28
C LYS A 76 -11.10 -7.91 2.80
N ASP A 77 -11.63 -6.96 2.05
CA ASP A 77 -11.31 -6.75 0.64
C ASP A 77 -10.39 -5.54 0.48
N LEU A 78 -9.69 -5.49 -0.64
CA LEU A 78 -8.73 -4.44 -0.95
C LEU A 78 -9.11 -3.81 -2.29
N HIS A 79 -9.45 -2.52 -2.30
CA HIS A 79 -9.60 -1.73 -3.52
C HIS A 79 -8.25 -1.11 -3.83
N LEU A 80 -7.65 -1.46 -4.96
CA LEU A 80 -6.31 -1.00 -5.32
C LEU A 80 -6.34 0.01 -6.45
N PHE A 81 -5.46 0.98 -6.32
CA PHE A 81 -5.03 1.87 -7.40
C PHE A 81 -3.57 1.60 -7.71
N ALA A 82 -3.11 1.99 -8.89
CA ALA A 82 -1.72 1.84 -9.25
C ALA A 82 -1.18 3.05 -10.01
N VAL A 83 0.11 3.28 -9.85
CA VAL A 83 0.84 4.39 -10.46
C VAL A 83 2.27 3.96 -10.68
N ARG A 84 2.86 4.45 -11.79
CA ARG A 84 4.30 4.39 -12.00
C ARG A 84 4.92 5.75 -11.71
N VAL A 85 6.01 5.76 -10.97
CA VAL A 85 6.73 6.97 -10.53
C VAL A 85 8.20 6.91 -10.93
N THR A 86 8.82 8.08 -11.07
CA THR A 86 10.29 8.21 -11.22
C THR A 86 10.99 8.34 -9.86
N GLU A 87 12.32 8.20 -9.84
CA GLU A 87 13.12 8.42 -8.62
C GLU A 87 13.06 9.87 -8.13
N GLU A 88 12.74 10.83 -9.00
CA GLU A 88 12.52 12.23 -8.60
C GLU A 88 11.13 12.47 -7.98
N GLU A 89 10.12 11.67 -8.34
CA GLU A 89 8.77 11.78 -7.78
C GLU A 89 8.67 11.14 -6.39
N VAL A 90 9.38 10.04 -6.14
CA VAL A 90 9.35 9.32 -4.86
C VAL A 90 10.74 8.99 -4.35
N ARG A 91 11.14 9.68 -3.29
CA ARG A 91 12.42 9.52 -2.59
C ARG A 91 12.20 8.85 -1.23
N LEU A 92 12.74 7.64 -1.03
CA LEU A 92 12.50 6.87 0.19
C LEU A 92 13.02 7.56 1.47
N ASP A 93 14.05 8.40 1.35
CA ASP A 93 14.60 9.21 2.46
C ASP A 93 13.70 10.38 2.87
N GLU A 94 12.68 10.70 2.07
CA GLU A 94 11.66 11.71 2.37
C GLU A 94 10.37 11.09 2.91
N CYS A 95 10.23 9.75 2.83
CA CYS A 95 9.05 9.07 3.33
C CYS A 95 8.94 9.18 4.85
N VAL A 96 7.76 9.54 5.33
CA VAL A 96 7.44 9.69 6.76
C VAL A 96 6.02 9.23 7.04
N CYS A 97 5.83 8.54 8.16
CA CYS A 97 4.51 8.14 8.63
C CYS A 97 3.97 9.19 9.61
N GLU A 98 2.79 9.71 9.32
CA GLU A 98 2.04 10.66 10.15
C GLU A 98 0.86 9.99 10.89
N SER A 99 0.59 8.71 10.64
CA SER A 99 -0.36 7.92 11.43
C SER A 99 0.31 7.15 12.57
N TYR A 100 -0.34 7.09 13.73
CA TYR A 100 0.21 6.51 14.95
C TYR A 100 -0.80 5.63 15.68
N PHE A 101 -0.31 4.55 16.30
CA PHE A 101 -1.10 3.69 17.17
C PHE A 101 -0.43 3.48 18.53
N PRO A 102 -1.20 3.23 19.60
CA PRO A 102 -0.62 2.93 20.90
C PRO A 102 0.02 1.54 20.89
N ARG A 103 1.32 1.47 21.18
CA ARG A 103 2.09 0.24 21.34
C ARG A 103 1.43 -0.69 22.37
N ARG A 104 1.38 -1.98 22.05
CA ARG A 104 0.87 -3.00 22.97
C ARG A 104 1.84 -3.16 24.15
N GLY A 105 1.43 -2.72 25.33
CA GLY A 105 2.15 -2.94 26.59
C GLY A 105 2.29 -1.68 27.42
N ASP A 106 2.82 -0.61 26.84
CA ASP A 106 3.06 0.67 27.51
C ASP A 106 2.18 1.82 27.00
N GLY A 107 1.50 1.64 25.86
CA GLY A 107 0.64 2.66 25.26
C GLY A 107 1.39 3.79 24.57
N THR A 108 2.70 3.67 24.39
CA THR A 108 3.50 4.68 23.66
C THR A 108 3.00 4.80 22.23
N MET A 109 2.72 6.01 21.76
CA MET A 109 2.31 6.24 20.37
C MET A 109 3.50 6.00 19.45
N ILE A 110 3.34 5.06 18.52
CA ILE A 110 4.37 4.66 17.55
C ILE A 110 3.77 4.77 16.14
N PRO A 111 4.57 5.09 15.13
CA PRO A 111 4.06 5.22 13.77
C PRO A 111 3.53 3.88 13.27
N GLU A 112 2.53 3.89 12.39
CA GLU A 112 2.02 2.67 11.76
C GLU A 112 3.07 2.02 10.84
N MET A 113 3.87 2.84 10.17
CA MET A 113 4.98 2.41 9.32
C MET A 113 6.31 3.00 9.80
N ASP A 114 7.36 2.18 9.90
CA ASP A 114 8.68 2.60 10.40
C ASP A 114 9.83 2.41 9.41
N ALA A 115 9.56 1.84 8.22
CA ALA A 115 10.53 1.72 7.14
C ALA A 115 9.87 1.59 5.76
N TYR A 116 10.60 1.95 4.72
CA TYR A 116 10.14 1.93 3.31
C TYR A 116 11.17 1.25 2.41
N ARG A 117 10.70 0.56 1.37
CA ARG A 117 11.59 -0.18 0.47
C ARG A 117 10.96 -0.40 -0.90
N TRP A 118 11.76 -0.22 -1.95
CA TRP A 118 11.51 -0.77 -3.28
C TRP A 118 11.83 -2.27 -3.28
N VAL A 119 10.85 -3.10 -3.64
CA VAL A 119 10.96 -4.56 -3.66
C VAL A 119 10.68 -5.08 -5.06
N SER A 120 11.63 -5.86 -5.60
CA SER A 120 11.46 -6.52 -6.88
C SER A 120 10.32 -7.54 -6.85
N PRO A 121 9.56 -7.74 -7.93
CA PRO A 121 8.55 -8.80 -8.02
C PRO A 121 9.08 -10.19 -7.63
N ALA A 122 10.37 -10.46 -7.87
CA ALA A 122 11.01 -11.74 -7.49
C ALA A 122 11.20 -11.91 -5.98
N ASP A 123 11.28 -10.82 -5.22
CA ASP A 123 11.57 -10.82 -3.79
C ASP A 123 10.33 -10.61 -2.90
N ILE A 124 9.14 -10.49 -3.50
CA ILE A 124 7.88 -10.21 -2.77
C ILE A 124 7.66 -11.17 -1.60
N ASP A 125 7.93 -12.47 -1.76
CA ASP A 125 7.72 -13.48 -0.71
C ASP A 125 8.62 -13.29 0.52
N ALA A 126 9.76 -12.61 0.36
CA ALA A 126 10.68 -12.35 1.46
C ALA A 126 10.23 -11.18 2.35
N PHE A 127 9.34 -10.31 1.86
CA PHE A 127 8.94 -9.07 2.54
C PHE A 127 7.44 -8.99 2.80
N ALA A 128 6.63 -9.21 1.77
CA ALA A 128 5.20 -8.94 1.81
C ALA A 128 4.45 -9.85 2.77
N SER A 129 3.35 -9.36 3.33
CA SER A 129 2.41 -10.22 4.05
C SER A 129 1.93 -11.37 3.13
N ARG A 130 1.64 -12.55 3.70
CA ARG A 130 1.17 -13.71 2.92
C ARG A 130 -0.05 -13.42 2.04
N SER A 131 -0.93 -12.50 2.49
CA SER A 131 -2.10 -12.10 1.72
C SER A 131 -1.72 -11.25 0.51
N LEU A 132 -0.79 -10.32 0.68
CA LEU A 132 -0.33 -9.45 -0.40
C LEU A 132 0.51 -10.21 -1.42
N ALA A 133 1.45 -11.03 -0.95
CA ALA A 133 2.26 -11.88 -1.82
C ALA A 133 1.38 -12.76 -2.72
N ARG A 134 0.38 -13.42 -2.12
CA ARG A 134 -0.60 -14.23 -2.86
C ARG A 134 -1.40 -13.40 -3.87
N LEU A 135 -1.82 -12.19 -3.52
CA LEU A 135 -2.56 -11.31 -4.42
C LEU A 135 -1.73 -11.00 -5.67
N PHE A 136 -0.46 -10.62 -5.49
CA PHE A 136 0.44 -10.31 -6.61
C PHE A 136 0.76 -11.53 -7.48
N GLN A 137 0.93 -12.70 -6.87
CA GLN A 137 1.25 -13.92 -7.61
C GLN A 137 0.06 -14.53 -8.35
N ALA A 138 -1.14 -14.47 -7.77
CA ALA A 138 -2.29 -15.22 -8.26
C ALA A 138 -3.30 -14.37 -9.04
N THR A 139 -3.26 -13.04 -8.93
CA THR A 139 -4.34 -12.18 -9.45
C THR A 139 -3.85 -10.86 -10.04
N LEU A 140 -2.82 -10.25 -9.48
CA LEU A 140 -2.30 -8.96 -9.93
C LEU A 140 -0.79 -9.02 -10.23
N SER A 141 -0.44 -9.44 -11.44
CA SER A 141 0.96 -9.48 -11.87
C SER A 141 1.57 -8.08 -11.87
N LEU A 142 2.62 -7.86 -11.07
CA LEU A 142 3.32 -6.56 -11.01
C LEU A 142 4.03 -6.24 -12.33
N ALA A 143 4.55 -7.25 -13.02
CA ALA A 143 5.22 -7.08 -14.31
C ALA A 143 4.24 -6.61 -15.40
N GLU A 144 3.09 -7.29 -15.52
CA GLU A 144 2.04 -6.88 -16.48
C GLU A 144 1.46 -5.52 -16.09
N LEU A 145 1.27 -5.26 -14.80
CA LEU A 145 0.80 -3.97 -14.31
C LEU A 145 1.75 -2.85 -14.73
N HIS A 146 3.05 -3.01 -14.51
CA HIS A 146 4.09 -2.04 -14.87
C HIS A 146 4.03 -1.63 -16.34
N GLU A 147 3.87 -2.59 -17.26
CA GLU A 147 3.76 -2.34 -18.70
C GLU A 147 2.51 -1.54 -19.09
N THR A 148 1.46 -1.59 -18.27
CA THR A 148 0.18 -0.92 -18.53
C THR A 148 0.08 0.48 -17.92
N LEU A 149 1.06 0.88 -17.10
CA LEU A 149 1.14 2.18 -16.49
C LEU A 149 1.96 3.10 -17.39
N VAL A 150 1.44 4.31 -17.62
CA VAL A 150 2.09 5.34 -18.45
C VAL A 150 3.02 6.16 -17.58
#